data_AF-A0A5M6D1W2-F1
#
_entry.id   AF-A0A5M6D1W2-F1
#
_cell.length_a   1.000
_cell.length_b   1.000
_cell.length_c   1.000
_cell.angle_alpha   90.00
_cell.angle_beta   90.00
_cell.angle_gamma   90.00
#
_symmetry.space_group_name_H-M   'P 1'
#
loop_
_entity.id
_entity.type
_entity.pdbx_description
1 polymer ?
#
loop_
_entity_poly.entity_id
_entity_poly.type
_entity_poly.pdbx_seq_one_letter_code
_entity_poly.pdbx_strand_id
1 'polypeptide(L)'
;MNKRKLKENVKEAFSSLKKRKVVEEIRSGMLSIKQSTKQYQLSVSNLQAWHRWYYRTRLLKYYRPKSAFLKKPSQITVEQLKQELAQAQLAQVKLQHTALETMISVAEKQLNIEIRKKYGSKRSRS
;
A
#
# COMPACT_ATOMS: atom_id res chain seq x y z
N MET A 1 -6.11 59.16 -38.01
CA MET A 1 -6.15 57.70 -37.79
C MET A 1 -6.63 57.40 -36.37
N ASN A 2 -7.90 57.00 -36.19
CA ASN A 2 -8.46 56.65 -34.89
C ASN A 2 -8.08 55.21 -34.51
N LYS A 3 -7.11 55.05 -33.60
CA LYS A 3 -6.76 53.75 -33.03
C LYS A 3 -7.80 53.36 -31.97
N ARG A 4 -8.78 52.53 -32.35
CA ARG A 4 -9.67 51.86 -31.39
C ARG A 4 -8.82 50.95 -30.50
N LYS A 5 -8.64 51.30 -29.23
CA LYS A 5 -8.01 50.41 -28.23
C LYS A 5 -8.93 49.20 -28.04
N LEU A 6 -8.48 48.04 -28.48
CA LEU A 6 -9.13 46.76 -28.16
C LEU A 6 -8.96 46.55 -26.65
N LYS A 7 -10.05 46.62 -25.88
CA LYS A 7 -10.06 46.13 -24.49
C LYS A 7 -9.85 44.63 -24.57
N GLU A 8 -8.68 44.16 -24.16
CA GLU A 8 -8.40 42.73 -24.03
C GLU A 8 -9.48 42.10 -23.15
N ASN A 9 -10.08 41.01 -23.63
CA ASN A 9 -11.08 40.23 -22.90
C ASN A 9 -10.40 39.38 -21.81
N VAL A 10 -9.67 40.03 -20.92
CA VAL A 10 -9.01 39.38 -19.78
C VAL A 10 -10.10 39.19 -18.73
N LYS A 11 -10.66 37.97 -18.66
CA LYS A 11 -11.52 37.57 -17.55
C LYS A 11 -10.76 37.89 -16.25
N GLU A 12 -11.30 38.78 -15.42
CA GLU A 12 -10.68 39.14 -14.14
C GLU A 12 -10.40 37.88 -13.33
N ALA A 13 -9.13 37.49 -13.32
CA ALA A 13 -8.73 36.26 -12.66
C ALA A 13 -8.76 36.49 -11.15
N PHE A 14 -9.71 35.86 -10.46
CA PHE A 14 -9.71 35.86 -9.00
C PHE A 14 -8.37 35.36 -8.47
N SER A 15 -7.71 36.19 -7.66
CA SER A 15 -6.48 35.81 -6.96
C SER A 15 -6.71 34.55 -6.12
N SER A 16 -5.70 33.69 -6.06
CA SER A 16 -5.75 32.44 -5.29
C SER A 16 -6.06 32.67 -3.81
N LEU A 17 -5.62 33.79 -3.23
CA LEU A 17 -5.91 34.19 -1.86
C LEU A 17 -7.41 34.49 -1.66
N LYS A 18 -8.02 35.24 -2.59
CA LYS A 18 -9.46 35.55 -2.55
C LYS A 18 -10.29 34.27 -2.63
N LYS A 19 -9.95 33.34 -3.52
CA LYS A 19 -10.63 32.04 -3.64
C LYS A 19 -10.58 31.24 -2.34
N ARG A 20 -9.42 31.23 -1.67
CA ARG A 20 -9.22 30.51 -0.40
C ARG A 20 -10.08 31.10 0.71
N LYS A 21 -10.04 32.42 0.89
CA LYS A 21 -10.80 33.13 1.92
C LYS A 21 -12.29 32.80 1.83
N VAL A 22 -12.87 32.91 0.64
CA VAL A 22 -14.27 32.59 0.38
C VAL A 22 -14.60 31.13 0.73
N VAL A 23 -13.73 30.17 0.35
CA VAL A 23 -13.95 28.75 0.66
C VAL A 23 -13.82 28.47 2.17
N GLU A 24 -12.91 29.15 2.88
CA GLU A 24 -12.73 28.99 4.33
C GLU A 24 -13.90 29.57 5.14
N GLU A 25 -14.44 30.72 4.74
CA GLU A 25 -15.63 31.34 5.35
C GLU A 25 -16.85 30.41 5.25
N ILE A 26 -17.01 29.71 4.12
CA ILE A 26 -18.09 28.72 3.95
C ILE A 26 -17.84 27.48 4.80
N ARG A 27 -16.61 26.97 4.81
CA ARG A 27 -16.27 25.75 5.57
C ARG A 27 -16.31 25.94 7.08
N SER A 28 -16.03 27.15 7.56
CA SER A 28 -16.16 27.53 8.98
C SER A 28 -17.60 27.78 9.41
N GLY A 29 -18.55 27.83 8.46
CA GLY A 29 -19.95 28.11 8.73
C GLY A 29 -20.27 29.60 8.91
N MET A 30 -19.31 30.51 8.70
CA MET A 30 -19.54 31.95 8.78
C MET A 30 -20.50 32.44 7.70
N LEU A 31 -20.47 31.83 6.51
CA LEU A 31 -21.38 32.13 5.41
C LEU A 31 -21.95 30.85 4.82
N SER A 32 -23.26 30.85 4.54
CA SER A 32 -23.87 29.83 3.69
C SER A 32 -23.47 30.02 2.23
N ILE A 33 -23.52 28.95 1.43
CA ILE A 33 -23.26 28.99 -0.02
C ILE A 33 -24.10 30.09 -0.69
N LYS A 34 -25.39 30.20 -0.35
CA LYS A 34 -26.30 31.23 -0.91
C LYS A 34 -25.88 32.66 -0.54
N GLN A 35 -25.44 32.87 0.70
CA GLN A 35 -24.98 34.18 1.18
C GLN A 35 -23.66 34.56 0.49
N SER A 36 -22.73 33.61 0.39
CA SER A 36 -21.44 33.82 -0.29
C SER A 36 -21.61 34.14 -1.78
N THR A 37 -22.50 33.44 -2.49
CA THR A 37 -22.78 33.76 -3.90
C THR A 37 -23.35 35.17 -4.09
N LYS A 38 -24.16 35.64 -3.13
CA LYS A 38 -24.76 36.98 -3.17
C LYS A 38 -23.73 38.07 -2.83
N GLN A 39 -22.90 37.83 -1.82
CA GLN A 39 -21.88 38.77 -1.35
C GLN A 39 -20.73 38.94 -2.36
N TYR A 40 -20.25 37.84 -2.94
CA TYR A 40 -19.13 37.86 -3.89
C TYR A 40 -19.55 37.92 -5.36
N GLN A 41 -20.87 37.95 -5.64
CA GLN A 41 -21.44 37.93 -6.99
C GLN A 41 -20.88 36.77 -7.85
N LEU A 42 -20.82 35.59 -7.25
CA LEU A 42 -20.27 34.39 -7.88
C LEU A 42 -21.39 33.42 -8.24
N SER A 43 -21.21 32.70 -9.34
CA SER A 43 -22.03 31.54 -9.63
C SER A 43 -21.72 30.38 -8.67
N VAL A 44 -22.73 29.57 -8.39
CA VAL A 44 -22.57 28.34 -7.60
C VAL A 44 -21.56 27.39 -8.26
N SER A 45 -21.54 27.32 -9.59
CA SER A 45 -20.61 26.49 -10.36
C SER A 45 -19.14 26.87 -10.14
N ASN A 46 -18.84 28.18 -10.10
CA ASN A 46 -17.49 28.67 -9.80
C ASN A 46 -17.08 28.30 -8.37
N LEU A 47 -17.99 28.44 -7.42
CA LEU A 47 -17.74 28.09 -6.03
C LEU A 47 -17.47 26.58 -5.85
N GLN A 48 -18.22 25.72 -6.53
CA GLN A 48 -17.97 24.28 -6.54
C GLN A 48 -16.60 23.94 -7.15
N ALA A 49 -16.22 24.60 -8.24
CA ALA A 49 -14.90 24.44 -8.84
C ALA A 49 -13.79 24.85 -7.87
N TRP A 50 -13.99 25.93 -7.12
CA TRP A 50 -13.04 26.39 -6.10
C TRP A 50 -12.96 25.43 -4.92
N HIS A 51 -14.09 24.84 -4.50
CA HIS A 51 -14.10 23.81 -3.45
C HIS A 51 -13.32 22.56 -3.89
N ARG A 52 -13.51 22.09 -5.13
CA ARG A 52 -12.72 20.98 -5.70
C ARG A 52 -11.23 21.31 -5.77
N TRP A 53 -10.88 22.51 -6.23
CA TRP A 53 -9.50 22.99 -6.28
C TRP A 53 -8.86 23.07 -4.88
N TYR A 54 -9.58 23.64 -3.92
CA TYR A 54 -9.15 23.76 -2.52
C TYR A 54 -8.93 22.39 -1.89
N TYR A 55 -9.85 21.45 -2.15
CA TYR A 55 -9.73 20.08 -1.69
C TYR A 55 -8.44 19.42 -2.23
N ARG A 56 -8.22 19.47 -3.54
CA ARG A 56 -7.03 18.86 -4.18
C ARG A 56 -5.71 19.48 -3.73
N THR A 57 -5.68 20.80 -3.55
CA THR A 57 -4.44 21.53 -3.26
C THR A 57 -4.06 21.55 -1.79
N ARG A 58 -5.04 21.58 -0.87
CA ARG A 58 -4.76 21.80 0.56
C ARG A 58 -5.22 20.65 1.45
N LEU A 59 -6.35 20.05 1.14
CA LEU A 59 -6.99 19.06 2.01
C LEU A 59 -6.56 17.62 1.69
N LEU A 60 -6.30 17.31 0.42
CA LEU A 60 -6.02 15.96 -0.04
C LEU A 60 -4.82 15.33 0.67
N LYS A 61 -3.82 16.11 1.05
CA LYS A 61 -2.65 15.65 1.81
C LYS A 61 -2.97 15.19 3.24
N TYR A 62 -4.09 15.63 3.81
CA TYR A 62 -4.56 15.25 5.14
C TYR A 62 -5.60 14.13 5.10
N TYR A 63 -6.43 14.07 4.04
CA TYR A 63 -7.45 13.03 3.88
C TYR A 63 -6.98 11.78 3.17
N ARG A 64 -5.92 11.89 2.35
CA ARG A 64 -5.30 10.70 1.77
C ARG A 64 -4.41 10.09 2.85
N PRO A 65 -4.67 8.85 3.30
CA PRO A 65 -3.70 8.16 4.13
C PRO A 65 -2.38 8.22 3.37
N LYS A 66 -1.31 8.71 4.04
CA LYS A 66 0.03 8.55 3.48
C LYS A 66 0.10 7.09 3.07
N SER A 67 0.44 6.82 1.81
CA SER A 67 0.91 5.50 1.38
C SER A 67 2.26 5.23 2.06
N ALA A 68 2.33 5.40 3.37
CA ALA A 68 3.33 4.83 4.22
C ALA A 68 2.97 3.35 4.22
N PHE A 69 3.87 2.51 3.70
CA PHE A 69 3.80 1.05 3.71
C PHE A 69 3.07 0.32 2.58
N LEU A 70 2.87 0.92 1.41
CA LEU A 70 3.20 0.11 0.23
C LEU A 70 4.72 0.09 0.17
N LYS A 71 5.34 -0.80 0.95
CA LYS A 71 6.71 -1.22 0.67
C LYS A 71 6.69 -1.50 -0.83
N LYS A 72 7.47 -0.74 -1.61
CA LYS A 72 7.78 -1.19 -2.98
C LYS A 72 8.12 -2.66 -2.82
N PRO A 73 7.55 -3.60 -3.60
CA PRO A 73 8.06 -4.96 -3.55
C PRO A 73 9.57 -4.79 -3.71
N SER A 74 10.31 -5.12 -2.65
CA SER A 74 11.74 -5.26 -2.75
C SER A 74 11.94 -6.10 -4.00
N GLN A 75 12.89 -5.74 -4.85
CA GLN A 75 13.22 -6.47 -6.08
C GLN A 75 13.80 -7.84 -5.73
N ILE A 76 13.12 -8.58 -4.84
CA ILE A 76 13.33 -9.98 -4.58
C ILE A 76 12.83 -10.63 -5.85
N THR A 77 13.79 -11.00 -6.69
CA THR A 77 13.51 -11.75 -7.90
C THR A 77 12.75 -13.00 -7.48
N VAL A 78 11.77 -13.43 -8.29
CA VAL A 78 11.02 -14.67 -8.05
C VAL A 78 11.95 -15.86 -7.75
N GLU A 79 13.16 -15.84 -8.32
CA GLU A 79 14.22 -16.80 -8.08
C GLU A 79 14.73 -16.83 -6.63
N GLN A 80 14.90 -15.68 -5.98
CA GLN A 80 15.33 -15.61 -4.57
C GLN A 80 14.25 -16.19 -3.63
N LEU A 81 12.97 -15.88 -3.89
CA LEU A 81 11.86 -16.48 -3.14
C LEU A 81 11.79 -18.00 -3.31
N LYS A 82 12.01 -18.49 -4.54
CA LYS A 82 12.05 -19.94 -4.81
C LYS A 82 13.21 -20.62 -4.07
N GLN A 83 14.37 -19.98 -4.01
CA GLN A 83 15.52 -20.49 -3.28
C GLN A 83 15.26 -20.55 -1.77
N GLU A 84 14.69 -19.50 -1.18
CA GLU A 84 14.32 -19.48 0.24
C GLU A 84 13.29 -20.58 0.58
N LEU A 85 12.26 -20.74 -0.25
CA LEU A 85 11.27 -21.80 -0.06
C LEU A 85 11.89 -23.21 -0.18
N ALA A 86 12.76 -23.42 -1.15
CA ALA A 86 13.46 -24.70 -1.31
C ALA A 86 14.36 -25.02 -0.11
N GLN A 87 15.06 -24.02 0.43
CA GLN A 87 15.88 -24.18 1.63
C GLN A 87 15.03 -24.50 2.87
N ALA A 88 13.89 -23.82 3.03
CA ALA A 88 12.96 -24.08 4.13
C ALA A 88 12.39 -25.52 4.06
N GLN A 89 11.99 -25.97 2.87
CA GLN A 89 11.51 -27.35 2.67
C GLN A 89 12.60 -28.39 2.97
N LEU A 90 13.84 -28.15 2.51
CA LEU A 90 14.97 -29.04 2.79
C LEU A 90 15.24 -29.14 4.31
N ALA A 91 15.19 -28.01 5.01
CA ALA A 91 15.37 -27.98 6.47
C ALA A 91 14.26 -28.77 7.19
N GLN A 92 13.01 -28.62 6.75
CA GLN A 92 11.87 -29.35 7.32
C GLN A 92 12.00 -30.86 7.12
N VAL A 93 12.35 -31.31 5.92
CA VAL A 93 12.55 -32.75 5.63
C VAL A 93 13.69 -33.33 6.48
N LYS A 94 14.80 -32.59 6.62
CA LYS A 94 15.92 -33.02 7.49
C LYS A 94 15.48 -33.15 8.95
N LEU A 95 14.71 -32.20 9.46
CA LEU A 95 14.19 -32.23 10.83
C LEU A 95 13.23 -33.40 11.04
N GLN A 96 12.34 -33.66 10.09
CA GLN A 96 11.44 -34.82 10.16
C GLN A 96 12.23 -36.13 10.15
N HIS A 97 13.24 -36.25 9.28
CA HIS A 97 14.10 -37.42 9.23
C HIS A 97 14.83 -37.65 10.57
N THR A 98 15.44 -36.62 11.15
CA THR A 98 16.12 -36.76 12.45
C THR A 98 15.15 -37.11 13.58
N ALA A 99 13.94 -36.53 13.60
CA ALA A 99 12.90 -36.87 14.56
C ALA A 99 12.46 -38.34 14.45
N LEU A 100 12.28 -38.86 13.23
CA LEU A 100 11.94 -40.26 13.02
C LEU A 100 13.07 -41.19 13.45
N GLU A 101 14.30 -40.89 13.04
CA GLU A 101 15.49 -41.68 13.41
C GLU A 101 15.69 -41.76 14.93
N THR A 102 15.50 -40.63 15.62
CA THR A 102 15.61 -40.56 17.08
C THR A 102 14.48 -41.31 17.77
N MET A 103 13.24 -41.19 17.29
CA MET A 103 12.10 -41.95 17.82
C MET A 103 12.31 -43.46 17.68
N ILE A 104 12.83 -43.91 16.52
CA ILE A 104 13.19 -45.31 16.32
C ILE A 104 14.24 -45.76 17.34
N SER A 105 15.31 -44.96 17.54
CA SER A 105 16.36 -45.31 18.51
C SER A 105 15.84 -45.39 19.95
N VAL A 106 14.93 -44.50 20.35
CA VAL A 106 14.31 -44.53 21.67
C VAL A 106 13.42 -45.77 21.83
N ALA A 107 12.61 -46.08 20.81
CA ALA A 107 11.73 -47.25 20.82
C ALA A 107 12.51 -48.57 20.91
N GLU A 108 13.58 -48.72 20.13
CA GLU A 108 14.45 -49.91 20.17
C GLU A 108 15.06 -50.10 21.57
N LYS A 109 15.51 -49.01 22.21
CA LYS A 109 16.12 -49.05 23.56
C LYS A 109 15.11 -49.35 24.67
N GLN A 110 13.91 -48.78 24.61
CA GLN A 110 12.92 -48.90 25.68
C GLN A 110 12.09 -50.17 25.58
N LEU A 111 11.79 -50.62 24.36
CA LEU A 111 10.91 -51.76 24.12
C LEU A 111 11.68 -53.05 23.79
N ASN A 112 12.99 -52.99 23.57
CA ASN A 112 13.83 -54.13 23.14
C ASN A 112 13.31 -54.83 21.87
N ILE A 113 12.62 -54.09 21.00
CA ILE A 113 12.14 -54.57 19.70
C ILE A 113 13.07 -54.02 18.62
N GLU A 114 13.60 -54.87 17.75
CA GLU A 114 14.42 -54.46 16.61
C GLU A 114 13.51 -53.92 15.49
N ILE A 115 13.57 -52.61 15.24
CA ILE A 115 12.75 -51.94 14.22
C ILE A 115 13.55 -51.77 12.92
N ARG A 116 14.84 -51.45 13.02
CA ARG A 116 15.72 -51.29 11.85
C ARG A 116 16.22 -52.64 11.34
N LYS A 117 16.19 -52.81 10.01
CA LYS A 117 16.82 -53.96 9.36
C LYS A 117 18.35 -53.88 9.52
N LYS A 118 18.96 -54.93 10.09
CA LYS A 118 20.43 -55.07 10.13
C LYS A 118 20.96 -55.40 8.73
N TYR A 119 22.08 -54.78 8.36
CA TYR A 119 22.75 -55.09 7.10
C TYR A 119 23.49 -56.44 7.23
N GLY A 120 22.90 -57.51 6.68
CA GLY A 120 23.65 -58.71 6.30
C GLY A 120 22.97 -60.06 6.54
N SER A 121 22.84 -60.84 5.47
CA SER A 121 23.52 -62.14 5.42
C SER A 121 24.39 -62.14 4.15
N LYS A 122 25.67 -62.55 4.28
CA LYS A 122 26.52 -62.78 3.09
C LYS A 122 25.85 -63.88 2.27
N ARG A 123 25.65 -63.66 0.96
CA ARG A 123 25.16 -64.67 0.03
C ARG A 123 26.08 -65.89 0.13
N SER A 124 25.58 -67.02 0.62
CA SER A 124 26.30 -68.30 0.56
C SER A 124 26.54 -68.61 -0.91
N ARG A 125 27.80 -68.71 -1.33
CA ARG A 125 28.15 -69.17 -2.68
C ARG A 125 27.67 -70.62 -2.80
N SER A 126 26.72 -70.86 -3.69
CA SER A 126 26.43 -72.18 -4.27
C SER A 126 27.31 -72.38 -5.50
#